data_AF-A0A286UD66-F1
#
_entry.id   AF-A0A286UD66-F1
#
_cell.length_a   1.000
_cell.length_b   1.000
_cell.length_c   1.000
_cell.angle_alpha   90.00
_cell.angle_beta   90.00
_cell.angle_gamma   90.00
#
_symmetry.space_group_name_H-M   'P 1'
#
loop_
_entity.id
_entity.type
_entity.pdbx_description
1 polymer ?
#
loop_
_entity_poly.entity_id
_entity_poly.type
_entity_poly.pdbx_seq_one_letter_code
_entity_poly.pdbx_strand_id
1 'polypeptide(L)'
;MFEYGPDETTPGDKALSDEAFARNVEEHLGLKKNSWSDVAAPKPVILPRTKDSREEQIMFELVMKNLREEVKKLEEEELFDSILQSNLENTSANQDIYSNSVDDILRSMLPKSSAISPDPKDTLARNTKRTAATNHLR
;
A
#
# COMPACT_ATOMS: atom_id res chain seq x y z
N MET A 1 -21.27 -6.77 -34.94
CA MET A 1 -20.52 -7.39 -36.03
C MET A 1 -19.10 -7.53 -35.50
N PHE A 2 -18.61 -8.74 -35.25
CA PHE A 2 -17.25 -8.92 -34.72
C PHE A 2 -16.28 -8.75 -35.89
N GLU A 3 -15.54 -7.65 -35.88
CA GLU A 3 -14.43 -7.44 -36.80
C GLU A 3 -13.30 -8.35 -36.35
N TYR A 4 -13.01 -9.37 -37.16
CA TYR A 4 -11.83 -10.19 -36.94
C TYR A 4 -10.60 -9.32 -37.12
N GLY A 5 -9.64 -9.45 -36.20
CA GLY A 5 -8.38 -8.69 -36.24
C GLY A 5 -7.57 -8.93 -37.51
N PRO A 6 -6.52 -8.13 -37.74
CA PRO A 6 -5.64 -8.28 -38.90
C PRO A 6 -5.07 -9.70 -39.00
N ASP A 7 -4.95 -10.20 -40.25
CA ASP A 7 -4.38 -11.53 -40.54
C ASP A 7 -2.93 -11.61 -40.07
N GLU A 8 -2.67 -12.46 -39.09
CA GLU A 8 -1.33 -12.72 -38.54
C GLU A 8 -0.60 -13.86 -39.28
N THR A 9 -1.19 -14.43 -40.33
CA THR A 9 -0.58 -15.53 -41.11
C THR A 9 0.66 -15.03 -41.84
N THR A 10 1.83 -15.62 -41.55
CA THR A 10 3.07 -15.17 -42.18
C THR A 10 3.11 -15.57 -43.66
N PRO A 11 3.90 -14.87 -44.51
CA PRO A 11 4.08 -15.27 -45.89
C PRO A 11 4.68 -16.68 -46.06
N GLY A 12 5.45 -17.15 -45.07
CA GLY A 12 5.99 -18.50 -45.03
C GLY A 12 4.90 -19.55 -44.78
N ASP A 13 3.92 -19.23 -43.96
CA ASP A 13 2.79 -20.13 -43.66
C ASP A 13 1.90 -20.35 -44.89
N LYS A 14 1.74 -19.32 -45.73
CA LYS A 14 0.97 -19.41 -46.99
C LYS A 14 1.61 -20.32 -48.04
N ALA A 15 2.90 -20.62 -47.89
CA ALA A 15 3.63 -21.51 -48.79
C ALA A 15 3.64 -22.98 -48.30
N LEU A 16 3.17 -23.24 -47.08
CA LEU A 16 3.06 -24.59 -46.52
C LEU A 16 1.80 -25.29 -47.02
N SER A 17 1.82 -26.62 -47.05
CA SER A 17 0.59 -27.40 -47.19
C SER A 17 -0.23 -27.33 -45.91
N ASP A 18 -1.54 -27.50 -46.01
CA ASP A 18 -2.46 -27.48 -44.86
C ASP A 18 -2.01 -28.43 -43.73
N GLU A 19 -1.49 -29.61 -44.07
CA GLU A 19 -0.97 -30.58 -43.10
C GLU A 19 0.30 -30.06 -42.40
N ALA A 20 1.22 -29.45 -43.15
CA ALA A 20 2.46 -28.90 -42.58
C ALA A 20 2.18 -27.67 -41.71
N PHE A 21 1.24 -26.82 -42.14
CA PHE A 21 0.77 -25.68 -41.35
C PHE A 21 0.12 -26.14 -40.04
N ALA A 22 -0.79 -27.12 -40.11
CA ALA A 22 -1.45 -27.67 -38.92
C ALA A 22 -0.43 -28.23 -37.91
N ARG A 23 0.60 -28.96 -38.38
CA ARG A 23 1.67 -29.46 -37.49
C ARG A 23 2.49 -28.34 -36.85
N ASN A 24 2.85 -27.32 -37.62
CA ASN A 24 3.60 -26.17 -37.11
C ASN A 24 2.79 -25.41 -36.04
N VAL A 25 1.50 -25.18 -36.30
CA VAL A 25 0.59 -24.54 -35.35
C VAL A 25 0.40 -25.40 -34.10
N GLU A 26 0.21 -26.71 -34.23
CA GLU A 26 0.10 -27.63 -33.09
C GLU A 26 1.37 -27.63 -32.22
N GLU A 27 2.55 -27.57 -32.84
CA GLU A 27 3.84 -27.51 -32.15
C GLU A 27 4.02 -26.16 -31.44
N HIS A 28 3.66 -25.06 -32.11
CA HIS A 28 3.71 -23.71 -31.56
C HIS A 28 2.76 -23.54 -30.37
N LEU A 29 1.53 -24.05 -30.48
CA LEU A 29 0.55 -24.08 -29.40
C LEU A 29 0.88 -25.10 -28.31
N GLY A 30 1.85 -25.99 -28.55
CA GLY A 30 2.28 -27.00 -27.58
C GLY A 30 1.20 -28.03 -27.22
N LEU A 31 0.20 -28.25 -28.08
CA LEU A 31 -0.98 -29.07 -27.76
C LEU A 31 -0.65 -30.53 -27.41
N LYS A 32 0.48 -31.05 -27.91
CA LYS A 32 0.98 -32.41 -27.66
C LYS A 32 2.04 -32.48 -26.55
N LYS A 33 2.35 -31.35 -25.90
CA LYS A 33 3.26 -31.28 -24.75
C LYS A 33 2.46 -31.46 -23.46
N ASN A 34 1.81 -32.59 -23.27
CA ASN A 34 1.45 -33.07 -21.94
C ASN A 34 2.71 -33.68 -21.30
N SER A 35 3.69 -32.80 -21.06
CA SER A 35 4.86 -33.18 -20.32
C SER A 35 4.49 -33.21 -18.85
N TRP A 36 4.55 -34.38 -18.24
CA TRP A 36 4.48 -34.52 -16.79
C TRP A 36 5.53 -33.65 -16.06
N SER A 37 6.52 -33.08 -16.78
CA SER A 37 7.46 -32.09 -16.26
C SER A 37 6.89 -30.65 -16.12
N ASP A 38 5.78 -30.30 -16.78
CA ASP A 38 5.07 -29.02 -16.59
C ASP A 38 4.07 -29.06 -15.42
N VAL A 39 3.81 -30.25 -14.88
CA VAL A 39 3.20 -30.38 -13.55
C VAL A 39 4.30 -30.00 -12.57
N ALA A 40 4.38 -28.70 -12.24
CA ALA A 40 5.26 -28.18 -11.22
C ALA A 40 5.30 -29.16 -10.04
N ALA A 41 6.52 -29.53 -9.62
CA ALA A 41 6.72 -30.46 -8.52
C ALA A 41 5.75 -30.09 -7.40
N PRO A 42 4.99 -31.07 -6.84
CA PRO A 42 3.96 -30.78 -5.87
C PRO A 42 4.56 -29.88 -4.80
N LYS A 43 4.00 -28.68 -4.66
CA LYS A 43 4.56 -27.67 -3.75
C LYS A 43 4.79 -28.32 -2.40
N PRO A 44 5.99 -28.19 -1.82
CA PRO A 44 6.29 -28.82 -0.55
C PRO A 44 5.23 -28.36 0.45
N VAL A 45 4.67 -29.32 1.16
CA VAL A 45 3.67 -29.06 2.20
C VAL A 45 4.35 -28.22 3.29
N ILE A 46 4.01 -26.93 3.35
CA ILE A 46 4.68 -25.94 4.20
C ILE A 46 4.38 -26.19 5.68
N LEU A 47 3.17 -26.68 5.97
CA LEU A 47 2.71 -26.92 7.33
C LEU A 47 2.48 -28.41 7.57
N PRO A 48 2.94 -28.96 8.72
CA PRO A 48 2.69 -30.35 9.05
C PRO A 48 1.19 -30.64 9.08
N ARG A 49 0.81 -31.87 8.69
CA ARG A 49 -0.58 -32.32 8.82
C ARG A 49 -0.96 -32.39 10.29
N THR A 50 -2.08 -31.75 10.63
CA THR A 50 -2.67 -31.82 11.96
C THR A 50 -3.31 -33.19 12.18
N LYS A 51 -3.23 -33.69 13.42
CA LYS A 51 -3.74 -35.01 13.80
C LYS A 51 -5.15 -34.92 14.39
N ASP A 52 -5.44 -33.81 15.08
CA ASP A 52 -6.69 -33.58 15.81
C ASP A 52 -7.29 -32.21 15.49
N SER A 53 -8.61 -32.08 15.64
CA SER A 53 -9.35 -30.83 15.40
C SER A 53 -8.86 -29.66 16.27
N ARG A 54 -8.38 -29.93 17.49
CA ARG A 54 -7.80 -28.90 18.37
C ARG A 54 -6.49 -28.35 17.79
N GLU A 55 -5.65 -29.22 17.24
CA GLU A 55 -4.38 -28.83 16.62
C GLU A 55 -4.64 -28.01 15.36
N GLU A 56 -5.65 -28.38 14.58
CA GLU A 56 -6.13 -27.61 13.42
C GLU A 56 -6.60 -26.21 13.80
N GLN A 57 -7.41 -26.08 14.86
CA GLN A 57 -7.88 -24.79 15.35
C GLN A 57 -6.71 -23.88 15.76
N ILE A 58 -5.74 -24.41 16.51
CA ILE A 58 -4.55 -23.66 16.95
C ILE A 58 -3.70 -23.24 15.74
N MET A 59 -3.49 -24.14 14.79
CA MET A 59 -2.73 -23.86 13.58
C MET A 59 -3.43 -22.78 12.74
N PHE A 60 -4.75 -22.86 12.60
CA PHE A 60 -5.56 -21.87 11.90
C PHE A 60 -5.42 -20.48 12.54
N GLU A 61 -5.57 -20.39 13.86
CA GLU A 61 -5.45 -19.13 14.59
C GLU A 61 -4.05 -18.51 14.44
N LEU A 62 -3.01 -19.33 14.51
CA LEU A 62 -1.63 -18.89 14.31
C LEU A 62 -1.39 -18.36 12.89
N VAL A 63 -1.83 -19.09 11.88
CA VAL A 63 -1.70 -18.68 10.47
C VAL A 63 -2.45 -17.38 10.22
N MET A 64 -3.69 -17.27 10.70
CA MET A 64 -4.49 -16.06 10.54
C MET A 64 -3.90 -14.85 11.27
N LYS A 65 -3.30 -15.07 12.44
CA LYS A 65 -2.58 -14.01 13.17
C LYS A 65 -1.39 -13.51 12.35
N ASN A 66 -0.52 -14.41 11.91
CA ASN A 66 0.67 -14.05 11.13
C ASN A 66 0.29 -13.36 9.82
N LEU A 67 -0.75 -13.84 9.14
CA LEU A 67 -1.25 -13.22 7.92
C LEU A 67 -1.70 -11.77 8.16
N ARG A 68 -2.44 -11.51 9.25
CA ARG A 68 -2.89 -10.16 9.61
C ARG A 68 -1.71 -9.25 9.96
N GLU A 69 -0.68 -9.78 10.62
CA GLU A 69 0.54 -9.03 10.95
C GLU A 69 1.31 -8.65 9.67
N GLU A 70 1.49 -9.57 8.73
CA GLU A 70 2.15 -9.28 7.45
C GLU A 70 1.35 -8.30 6.58
N VAL A 71 0.02 -8.44 6.51
CA VAL A 71 -0.82 -7.47 5.80
C VAL A 71 -0.67 -6.07 6.40
N LYS A 72 -0.73 -5.94 7.73
CA LYS A 72 -0.54 -4.66 8.41
C LYS A 72 0.83 -4.04 8.12
N LYS A 73 1.87 -4.87 8.07
CA LYS A 73 3.22 -4.41 7.73
C LYS A 73 3.29 -3.88 6.30
N LEU A 74 2.69 -4.59 5.34
CA LEU A 74 2.65 -4.14 3.94
C LEU A 74 1.86 -2.83 3.79
N GLU A 75 0.74 -2.69 4.50
CA GLU A 75 -0.03 -1.44 4.54
C GLU A 75 0.78 -0.29 5.15
N GLU A 76 1.57 -0.54 6.20
CA GLU A 76 2.47 0.46 6.80
C GLU A 76 3.61 0.86 5.86
N GLU A 77 4.16 -0.10 5.11
CA GLU A 77 5.24 0.11 4.14
C GLU A 77 4.74 0.93 2.94
N GLU A 78 3.55 0.61 2.41
CA GLU A 78 2.89 1.39 1.36
C GLU A 78 2.55 2.82 1.84
N LEU A 79 2.06 2.95 3.07
CA LEU A 79 1.79 4.27 3.66
C LEU A 79 3.09 5.08 3.79
N PHE A 80 4.18 4.47 4.24
CA PHE A 80 5.48 5.12 4.34
C PHE A 80 5.97 5.60 2.96
N ASP A 81 5.90 4.75 1.94
CA ASP A 81 6.29 5.10 0.58
C ASP A 81 5.43 6.24 0.01
N SER A 82 4.12 6.22 0.27
CA SER A 82 3.22 7.31 -0.15
C SER A 82 3.52 8.64 0.55
N ILE A 83 3.87 8.62 1.84
CA ILE A 83 4.27 9.80 2.60
C ILE A 83 5.61 10.32 2.09
N LEU A 84 6.55 9.43 1.77
CA LEU A 84 7.85 9.80 1.22
C LEU A 84 7.69 10.46 -0.16
N GLN A 85 6.88 9.88 -1.05
CA GLN A 85 6.60 10.43 -2.37
C GLN A 85 5.89 11.79 -2.28
N SER A 86 4.83 11.90 -1.48
CA SER A 86 4.12 13.18 -1.30
C SER A 86 4.99 14.27 -0.66
N ASN A 87 5.85 13.93 0.30
CA ASN A 87 6.82 14.88 0.84
C ASN A 87 7.86 15.28 -0.20
N LEU A 88 8.36 14.35 -1.02
CA LEU A 88 9.30 14.67 -2.10
C LEU A 88 8.66 15.61 -3.13
N GLU A 89 7.42 15.35 -3.55
CA GLU A 89 6.64 16.23 -4.44
C GLU A 89 6.43 17.62 -3.82
N ASN A 90 6.06 17.68 -2.54
CA ASN A 90 5.86 18.94 -1.82
C ASN A 90 7.16 19.74 -1.60
N THR A 91 8.30 19.05 -1.51
CA THR A 91 9.62 19.70 -1.35
C THR A 91 10.18 20.15 -2.69
N SER A 92 9.94 19.41 -3.78
CA SER A 92 10.29 19.82 -5.15
C SER A 92 9.39 20.94 -5.69
N ALA A 93 8.15 21.07 -5.23
CA ALA A 93 7.25 22.16 -5.62
C ALA A 93 7.50 23.50 -4.90
N ASN A 94 8.46 23.56 -3.96
CA ASN A 94 8.77 24.77 -3.17
C ASN A 94 10.21 25.29 -3.38
N GLN A 95 10.84 25.03 -4.53
CA GLN A 95 12.17 25.61 -4.83
C GLN A 95 12.16 27.01 -5.47
N ASP A 96 11.01 27.67 -5.58
CA ASP A 96 10.97 29.06 -6.04
C ASP A 96 10.58 30.03 -4.90
N ILE A 97 11.41 30.12 -3.86
CA ILE A 97 11.46 31.31 -3.01
C ILE A 97 12.66 32.17 -3.45
N TYR A 98 12.68 32.56 -4.72
CA TYR A 98 13.55 33.64 -5.17
C TYR A 98 12.76 34.96 -5.09
N SER A 99 12.56 35.47 -3.87
CA SER A 99 12.18 36.87 -3.71
C SER A 99 13.44 37.72 -3.58
N ASN A 100 13.59 38.74 -4.43
CA ASN A 100 14.70 39.69 -4.37
C ASN A 100 14.52 40.74 -3.25
N SER A 101 13.45 40.64 -2.46
CA SER A 101 13.15 41.53 -1.34
C SER A 101 13.30 40.77 -0.02
N VAL A 102 14.22 41.26 0.83
CA VAL A 102 14.49 40.68 2.16
C VAL A 102 13.23 40.70 3.04
N ASP A 103 12.38 41.71 2.89
CA ASP A 103 11.16 41.86 3.70
C ASP A 103 10.12 40.77 3.43
N ASP A 104 10.02 40.28 2.18
CA ASP A 104 9.07 39.22 1.81
C ASP A 104 9.52 37.86 2.33
N ILE A 105 10.84 37.63 2.37
CA ILE A 105 11.43 36.44 2.96
C ILE A 105 11.17 36.42 4.47
N LEU A 106 11.40 37.56 5.16
CA LEU A 106 11.18 37.67 6.60
C LEU A 106 9.69 37.53 6.97
N ARG A 107 8.79 38.07 6.15
CA ARG A 107 7.34 37.93 6.36
C ARG A 107 6.84 36.51 6.14
N SER A 108 7.46 35.75 5.23
CA SER A 108 7.14 34.32 4.98
C SER A 108 7.55 33.42 6.15
N MET A 109 8.65 33.74 6.83
CA MET A 109 9.17 32.95 7.97
C MET A 109 8.45 33.21 9.30
N LEU A 110 7.66 34.29 9.40
CA LEU A 110 6.84 34.53 10.58
C LEU A 110 5.59 33.63 10.55
N PRO A 111 5.33 32.78 11.56
CA PRO A 111 4.10 32.02 11.63
C PRO A 111 2.94 33.03 11.64
N LYS A 112 1.99 32.87 10.71
CA LYS A 112 0.81 33.73 10.59
C LYS A 112 0.05 33.69 11.92
N SER A 113 0.34 34.64 12.80
CA SER A 113 -0.41 34.83 14.03
C SER A 113 -1.83 35.19 13.61
N SER A 114 -2.74 34.23 13.80
CA SER A 114 -4.17 34.52 13.77
C SER A 114 -4.39 35.74 14.65
N ALA A 115 -4.94 36.80 14.08
CA ALA A 115 -5.45 37.91 14.86
C ALA A 115 -6.45 37.35 15.88
N ILE A 116 -6.01 37.19 17.13
CA ILE A 116 -6.89 36.92 18.26
C ILE A 116 -7.60 38.24 18.51
N SER A 117 -8.84 38.35 18.01
CA SER A 117 -9.78 39.33 18.53
C SER A 117 -10.09 38.96 19.98
N PRO A 118 -9.85 39.83 20.98
CA PRO A 118 -10.23 39.53 22.35
C PRO A 118 -11.75 39.67 22.51
N ASP A 119 -12.44 38.55 22.72
CA ASP A 119 -13.82 38.54 23.20
C ASP A 119 -13.84 38.88 24.71
N PRO A 120 -14.60 39.88 25.17
CA PRO A 120 -14.48 40.41 26.53
C PRO A 120 -15.45 39.70 27.48
N LYS A 121 -15.34 38.39 27.67
CA LYS A 121 -16.14 37.66 28.68
C LYS A 121 -15.42 36.41 29.18
N ASP A 122 -14.39 36.55 30.02
CA ASP A 122 -13.96 35.44 30.89
C ASP A 122 -12.92 35.82 31.98
N THR A 123 -12.99 37.02 32.53
CA THR A 123 -12.20 37.44 33.69
C THR A 123 -13.03 37.49 34.98
N LEU A 124 -13.71 36.39 35.33
CA LEU A 124 -14.23 36.22 36.70
C LEU A 124 -14.40 34.75 37.12
N ALA A 125 -13.34 33.94 37.10
CA ALA A 125 -13.42 32.56 37.63
C ALA A 125 -12.11 32.01 38.23
N ARG A 126 -11.21 32.87 38.73
CA ARG A 126 -9.99 32.41 39.42
C ARG A 126 -9.74 33.13 40.74
N ASN A 127 -10.67 32.98 41.70
CA ASN A 127 -10.33 33.15 43.11
C ASN A 127 -11.43 32.57 44.00
N THR A 128 -11.43 31.24 44.22
CA THR A 128 -12.35 30.63 45.21
C THR A 128 -11.98 29.20 45.64
N LYS A 129 -10.72 28.76 45.58
CA LYS A 129 -10.36 27.41 46.10
C LYS A 129 -8.95 27.34 46.70
N ARG A 130 -8.64 28.16 47.71
CA ARG A 130 -7.49 27.94 48.62
C ARG A 130 -7.75 28.52 50.01
N THR A 131 -8.82 28.11 50.67
CA THR A 131 -8.96 28.19 52.14
C THR A 131 -9.92 27.11 52.62
N ALA A 132 -9.61 26.55 53.79
CA ALA A 132 -10.31 25.49 54.55
C ALA A 132 -10.18 24.06 53.99
N ALA A 133 -9.89 23.02 54.77
CA ALA A 133 -9.45 22.87 56.16
C ALA A 133 -9.07 21.38 56.30
N THR A 134 -7.93 21.05 56.90
CA THR A 134 -7.76 19.76 57.58
C THR A 134 -7.33 20.09 59.00
N ASN A 135 -8.32 20.02 59.89
CA ASN A 135 -8.18 20.19 61.33
C ASN A 135 -7.77 18.85 61.96
N HIS A 136 -6.83 18.93 62.92
CA HIS A 136 -6.78 18.22 64.20
C HIS A 136 -7.00 16.69 64.26
N LEU A 137 -6.00 15.92 64.78
CA LEU A 137 -5.97 15.35 66.15
C LEU A 137 -4.82 14.32 66.31
N ARG A 138 -3.85 14.63 67.19
CA ARG A 138 -3.18 13.80 68.23
C ARG A 138 -1.72 14.18 68.42
#